data_AF-A0A562L1B3-F1
#
_entry.id   AF-A0A562L1B3-F1
#
_cell.length_a   1.000
_cell.length_b   1.000
_cell.length_c   1.000
_cell.angle_alpha   90.00
_cell.angle_beta   90.00
_cell.angle_gamma   90.00
#
_symmetry.space_group_name_H-M   'P 1'
#
loop_
_entity.id
_entity.type
_entity.pdbx_description
1 polymer ?
#
loop_
_entity_poly.entity_id
_entity_poly.type
_entity_poly.pdbx_seq_one_letter_code
_entity_poly.pdbx_strand_id
1 'polypeptide(L)'
;MISSLSSAALPHLRPASSASNASSGLNPVVSEATGTMDAAVSNFRVDVSQVKPLQTAKPISVADHPVLRDLMAMNWLRTHDAATTQPVVSDDAPQNTYAQVKVDGEVVATVYNGGSSAMTNAAAGKIGKLEDPPGLVGPDLAQWRADNYARLLGGTVEKAPTAITQSQWTPRESTSTTYSREQLDAAFQAMLAESQNAIAQRQSSYLASRKQPGTSADLSA
;
A
#
# COMPACT_ATOMS: atom_id res chain seq x y z
N MET A 1 -37.49 23.13 -66.09
CA MET A 1 -36.96 24.38 -65.51
C MET A 1 -35.77 24.03 -64.62
N ILE A 2 -34.58 24.44 -65.05
CA ILE A 2 -33.36 24.91 -64.33
C ILE A 2 -33.00 24.27 -62.96
N SER A 3 -31.87 23.56 -62.80
CA SER A 3 -30.45 23.99 -62.76
C SER A 3 -30.02 24.78 -61.51
N SER A 4 -29.28 24.08 -60.62
CA SER A 4 -27.89 24.40 -60.19
C SER A 4 -27.57 25.41 -59.04
N LEU A 5 -26.56 25.02 -58.23
CA LEU A 5 -25.49 25.78 -57.53
C LEU A 5 -25.59 26.14 -56.01
N SER A 6 -24.81 25.38 -55.21
CA SER A 6 -23.70 25.70 -54.28
C SER A 6 -23.56 26.99 -53.43
N SER A 7 -23.02 26.75 -52.21
CA SER A 7 -22.10 27.55 -51.35
C SER A 7 -22.66 28.77 -50.59
N ALA A 8 -22.23 29.14 -49.38
CA ALA A 8 -21.28 28.64 -48.36
C ALA A 8 -21.45 29.49 -47.07
N ALA A 9 -21.18 28.96 -45.86
CA ALA A 9 -20.69 29.73 -44.69
C ALA A 9 -20.28 28.82 -43.50
N LEU A 10 -18.97 28.54 -43.46
CA LEU A 10 -18.02 28.35 -42.34
C LEU A 10 -18.26 27.38 -41.14
N PRO A 11 -17.18 26.74 -40.65
CA PRO A 11 -17.21 25.64 -39.68
C PRO A 11 -16.84 26.07 -38.24
N HIS A 12 -17.54 25.54 -37.24
CA HIS A 12 -17.03 25.53 -35.86
C HIS A 12 -15.95 24.46 -35.73
N LEU A 13 -14.69 24.89 -35.83
CA LEU A 13 -13.49 24.14 -35.50
C LEU A 13 -13.52 23.72 -34.02
N ARG A 14 -13.56 22.41 -33.77
CA ARG A 14 -13.22 21.80 -32.49
C ARG A 14 -11.71 21.53 -32.52
N PRO A 15 -10.90 22.02 -31.56
CA PRO A 15 -9.48 21.71 -31.56
C PRO A 15 -9.27 20.22 -31.29
N ALA A 16 -8.70 19.53 -32.28
CA ALA A 16 -8.12 18.21 -32.12
C ALA A 16 -6.84 18.35 -31.28
N SER A 17 -6.79 17.70 -30.12
CA SER A 17 -5.50 17.43 -29.46
C SER A 17 -5.01 16.08 -29.98
N SER A 18 -4.12 16.15 -30.96
CA SER A 18 -3.34 15.03 -31.46
C SER A 18 -2.39 14.56 -30.35
N ALA A 19 -2.66 13.39 -29.77
CA ALA A 19 -1.65 12.65 -29.02
C ALA A 19 -0.80 11.87 -30.04
N SER A 20 0.29 12.49 -30.46
CA SER A 20 1.31 11.88 -31.31
C SER A 20 1.97 10.73 -30.56
N ASN A 21 1.59 9.49 -30.87
CA ASN A 21 2.38 8.32 -30.52
C ASN A 21 3.64 8.32 -31.39
N ALA A 22 4.71 8.95 -30.89
CA ALA A 22 6.03 8.84 -31.49
C ALA A 22 6.60 7.44 -31.20
N SER A 23 6.37 6.53 -32.15
CA SER A 23 7.24 5.39 -32.40
C SER A 23 8.66 5.91 -32.63
N SER A 24 9.54 5.82 -31.62
CA SER A 24 10.98 5.97 -31.83
C SER A 24 11.56 4.59 -31.98
N GLY A 25 11.67 4.17 -33.24
CA GLY A 25 12.48 3.04 -33.65
C GLY A 25 13.91 3.21 -33.15
N LEU A 26 14.46 2.13 -32.62
CA LEU A 26 15.86 2.02 -32.24
C LEU A 26 16.72 2.06 -33.51
N ASN A 27 17.10 3.26 -33.94
CA ASN A 27 18.24 3.44 -34.83
C ASN A 27 19.50 3.60 -33.95
N PRO A 28 20.56 2.79 -34.14
CA PRO A 28 21.83 3.02 -33.47
C PRO A 28 22.51 4.20 -34.15
N VAL A 29 22.49 5.38 -33.52
CA VAL A 29 23.31 6.51 -33.93
C VAL A 29 24.65 6.43 -33.20
N VAL A 30 25.70 6.24 -34.01
CA VAL A 30 27.10 6.35 -33.63
C VAL A 30 27.34 7.74 -33.03
N SER A 31 27.96 7.76 -31.85
CA SER A 31 28.22 8.96 -31.07
C SER A 31 29.19 9.91 -31.76
N GLU A 32 28.91 11.21 -31.69
CA GLU A 32 29.95 12.23 -31.52
C GLU A 32 29.41 13.42 -30.70
N ALA A 33 30.33 14.01 -29.95
CA ALA A 33 30.13 14.82 -28.74
C ALA A 33 29.41 16.17 -28.95
N THR A 34 28.85 16.74 -27.87
CA THR A 34 29.36 17.95 -27.17
C THR A 34 28.27 18.58 -26.26
N GLY A 35 28.56 18.75 -24.97
CA GLY A 35 28.27 19.99 -24.22
C GLY A 35 26.89 20.27 -23.59
N THR A 36 26.95 20.47 -22.26
CA THR A 36 26.20 21.43 -21.40
C THR A 36 24.79 21.13 -20.88
N MET A 37 24.75 20.94 -19.55
CA MET A 37 23.75 21.29 -18.52
C MET A 37 22.28 21.48 -18.93
N ASP A 38 21.35 20.67 -18.40
CA ASP A 38 20.47 21.00 -17.26
C ASP A 38 19.44 19.87 -16.99
N ALA A 39 18.80 19.91 -15.82
CA ALA A 39 17.67 19.08 -15.36
C ALA A 39 17.98 17.61 -14.97
N ALA A 40 18.34 17.44 -13.69
CA ALA A 40 18.31 16.16 -12.99
C ALA A 40 16.86 15.66 -12.80
N VAL A 41 16.21 15.25 -13.88
CA VAL A 41 15.20 14.18 -13.80
C VAL A 41 16.01 12.89 -13.93
N SER A 42 16.31 12.26 -12.78
CA SER A 42 16.99 10.97 -12.76
C SER A 42 16.08 9.93 -13.41
N ASN A 43 16.11 9.85 -14.74
CA ASN A 43 15.59 8.73 -15.48
C ASN A 43 16.44 7.53 -15.04
N PHE A 44 15.94 6.72 -14.11
CA PHE A 44 16.54 5.43 -13.77
C PHE A 44 16.52 4.57 -15.03
N ARG A 45 17.58 4.68 -15.83
CA ARG A 45 17.84 3.82 -16.96
C ARG A 45 18.72 2.69 -16.44
N VAL A 46 18.14 1.52 -16.27
CA VAL A 46 18.90 0.31 -16.03
C VAL A 46 19.64 0.01 -17.32
N ASP A 47 20.96 0.20 -17.31
CA ASP A 47 21.81 -0.27 -18.38
C ASP A 47 21.82 -1.80 -18.38
N VAL A 48 21.12 -2.40 -19.33
CA VAL A 48 20.97 -3.86 -19.47
C VAL A 48 22.33 -4.55 -19.65
N SER A 49 23.34 -3.84 -20.14
CA SER A 49 24.71 -4.37 -20.27
C SER A 49 25.43 -4.55 -18.93
N GLN A 50 24.96 -3.85 -17.88
CA GLN A 50 25.49 -3.95 -16.51
C GLN A 50 24.74 -4.99 -15.67
N VAL A 51 23.64 -5.56 -16.19
CA VAL A 51 22.88 -6.60 -15.50
C VAL A 51 23.65 -7.90 -15.60
N LYS A 52 24.25 -8.33 -14.49
CA LYS A 52 24.87 -9.66 -14.38
C LYS A 52 23.78 -10.73 -14.36
N PRO A 53 23.75 -11.66 -15.33
CA PRO A 53 22.75 -12.71 -15.33
C PRO A 53 23.07 -13.70 -14.20
N LEU A 54 22.06 -14.09 -13.44
CA LEU A 54 22.15 -15.04 -12.31
C LEU A 54 22.34 -16.49 -12.79
N GLN A 55 23.16 -16.72 -13.81
CA GLN A 55 23.33 -18.03 -14.48
C GLN A 55 23.85 -19.13 -13.53
N THR A 56 24.44 -18.77 -12.40
CA THR A 56 24.94 -19.71 -11.38
C THR A 56 24.03 -19.85 -10.16
N ALA A 57 22.94 -19.08 -10.07
CA ALA A 57 22.00 -19.20 -8.97
C ALA A 57 21.13 -20.44 -9.16
N LYS A 58 21.15 -21.35 -8.19
CA LYS A 58 20.22 -22.47 -8.16
C LYS A 58 18.86 -21.94 -7.67
N PRO A 59 17.80 -21.99 -8.49
CA PRO A 59 16.48 -21.64 -8.02
C PRO A 59 16.09 -22.59 -6.88
N ILE A 60 15.72 -22.03 -5.74
CA ILE A 60 15.18 -22.80 -4.63
C ILE A 60 13.67 -22.82 -4.82
N SER A 61 13.11 -24.03 -4.90
CA SER A 61 11.66 -24.20 -4.87
C SER A 61 11.17 -23.98 -3.44
N VAL A 62 10.18 -23.10 -3.28
CA VAL A 62 9.51 -22.89 -2.00
C VAL A 62 8.86 -24.19 -1.50
N ALA A 63 8.41 -25.06 -2.41
CA ALA A 63 7.78 -26.34 -2.06
C ALA A 63 8.74 -27.31 -1.36
N ASP A 64 10.05 -27.23 -1.65
CA ASP A 64 11.07 -28.14 -1.14
C ASP A 64 11.61 -27.70 0.23
N HIS A 65 11.20 -26.52 0.71
CA HIS A 65 11.63 -25.97 1.99
C HIS A 65 10.44 -25.81 2.95
N PRO A 66 10.22 -26.75 3.89
CA PRO A 66 8.98 -26.81 4.67
C PRO A 66 8.70 -25.52 5.46
N VAL A 67 9.73 -24.91 6.05
CA VAL A 67 9.59 -23.64 6.79
C VAL A 67 9.12 -22.50 5.88
N LEU A 68 9.63 -22.45 4.64
CA LEU A 68 9.33 -21.36 3.72
C LEU A 68 7.94 -21.56 3.11
N ARG A 69 7.59 -22.80 2.79
CA ARG A 69 6.25 -23.24 2.40
C ARG A 69 5.21 -22.83 3.44
N ASP A 70 5.45 -23.17 4.70
CA ASP A 70 4.49 -22.90 5.78
C ASP A 70 4.37 -21.40 6.05
N LEU A 71 5.47 -20.64 5.96
CA LEU A 71 5.44 -19.18 6.08
C LEU A 71 4.60 -18.52 4.98
N MET A 72 4.76 -18.98 3.73
CA MET A 72 3.96 -18.48 2.60
C MET A 72 2.48 -18.84 2.76
N ALA A 73 2.18 -20.07 3.18
CA ALA A 73 0.82 -20.54 3.44
C ALA A 73 0.14 -19.76 4.58
N MET A 74 0.83 -19.55 5.70
CA MET A 74 0.34 -18.75 6.82
C MET A 74 0.06 -17.31 6.40
N ASN A 75 0.94 -16.71 5.59
CA ASN A 75 0.72 -15.35 5.12
C ASN A 75 -0.47 -15.27 4.15
N TRP A 76 -0.58 -16.22 3.23
CA TRP A 76 -1.72 -16.30 2.31
C TRP A 76 -3.05 -16.45 3.07
N LEU A 77 -3.10 -17.34 4.07
CA LEU A 77 -4.27 -17.50 4.95
C LEU A 77 -4.58 -16.21 5.69
N ARG A 78 -3.58 -15.57 6.31
CA ARG A 78 -3.80 -14.30 7.02
C ARG A 78 -4.36 -13.22 6.10
N THR A 79 -3.88 -13.13 4.86
CA THR A 79 -4.40 -12.15 3.89
C THR A 79 -5.83 -12.47 3.47
N HIS A 80 -6.18 -13.75 3.28
CA HIS A 80 -7.52 -14.17 2.88
C HIS A 80 -8.52 -14.11 4.05
N ASP A 81 -8.09 -14.44 5.25
CA ASP A 81 -8.86 -14.24 6.49
C ASP A 81 -9.10 -12.75 6.71
N ALA A 82 -8.06 -11.91 6.59
CA ALA A 82 -8.18 -10.46 6.72
C ALA A 82 -9.14 -9.84 5.67
N ALA A 83 -9.17 -10.39 4.45
CA ALA A 83 -10.07 -9.94 3.40
C ALA A 83 -11.54 -10.34 3.65
N THR A 84 -11.81 -11.31 4.51
CA THR A 84 -13.17 -11.79 4.85
C THR A 84 -13.70 -11.23 6.17
N THR A 85 -12.82 -10.82 7.10
CA THR A 85 -13.23 -10.06 8.29
C THR A 85 -13.70 -8.66 7.91
N GLN A 86 -14.93 -8.33 8.34
CA GLN A 86 -15.49 -6.98 8.33
C GLN A 86 -14.50 -5.94 8.87
N PRO A 87 -14.61 -4.66 8.46
CA PRO A 87 -13.74 -3.60 8.96
C PRO A 87 -13.86 -3.47 10.48
N VAL A 88 -12.94 -4.11 11.18
CA VAL A 88 -12.76 -3.93 12.61
C VAL A 88 -12.31 -2.49 12.79
N VAL A 89 -13.14 -1.68 13.46
CA VAL A 89 -12.79 -0.30 13.81
C VAL A 89 -11.42 -0.30 14.48
N SER A 90 -10.46 0.46 13.95
CA SER A 90 -9.11 0.53 14.51
C SER A 90 -9.11 1.00 15.96
N ASP A 91 -8.15 0.57 16.78
CA ASP A 91 -8.05 0.99 18.18
C ASP A 91 -7.74 2.48 18.35
N ASP A 92 -7.06 3.07 17.38
CA ASP A 92 -6.75 4.50 17.32
C ASP A 92 -7.85 5.34 16.65
N ALA A 93 -9.00 4.73 16.36
CA ALA A 93 -10.13 5.45 15.79
C ALA A 93 -10.67 6.50 16.77
N PRO A 94 -11.16 7.67 16.29
CA PRO A 94 -11.63 8.75 17.17
C PRO A 94 -12.70 8.33 18.18
N GLN A 95 -13.59 7.42 17.80
CA GLN A 95 -14.63 6.84 18.67
C GLN A 95 -14.08 6.00 19.84
N ASN A 96 -12.80 5.64 19.80
CA ASN A 96 -12.13 4.89 20.86
C ASN A 96 -11.26 5.79 21.75
N THR A 97 -11.35 7.11 21.63
CA THR A 97 -10.56 8.03 22.46
C THR A 97 -10.99 7.91 23.92
N TYR A 98 -10.03 7.72 24.82
CA TYR A 98 -10.22 7.77 26.26
C TYR A 98 -9.98 9.19 26.79
N ALA A 99 -8.83 9.77 26.46
CA ALA A 99 -8.46 11.11 26.90
C ALA A 99 -7.43 11.76 25.97
N GLN A 100 -7.34 13.09 26.05
CA GLN A 100 -6.28 13.87 25.44
C GLN A 100 -5.47 14.55 26.53
N VAL A 101 -4.15 14.56 26.38
CA VAL A 101 -3.24 15.30 27.26
C VAL A 101 -2.86 16.58 26.56
N LYS A 102 -3.12 17.71 27.22
CA LYS A 102 -2.84 19.04 26.70
C LYS A 102 -1.73 19.72 27.47
N VAL A 103 -0.80 20.34 26.75
CA VAL A 103 0.25 21.22 27.31
C VAL A 103 0.06 22.57 26.63
N ASP A 104 -0.06 23.63 27.42
CA ASP A 104 -0.32 24.99 26.92
C ASP A 104 -1.56 25.11 25.98
N GLY A 105 -2.55 24.23 26.17
CA GLY A 105 -3.76 24.18 25.35
C GLY A 105 -3.65 23.32 24.07
N GLU A 106 -2.46 22.85 23.72
CA GLU A 106 -2.24 21.98 22.56
C GLU A 106 -2.26 20.49 22.94
N VAL A 107 -2.88 19.67 22.11
CA VAL A 107 -2.93 18.21 22.31
C VAL A 107 -1.58 17.60 21.96
N VAL A 108 -0.88 17.12 22.99
CA VAL A 108 0.45 16.50 22.83
C VAL A 108 0.41 14.99 22.86
N ALA A 109 -0.65 14.40 23.44
CA ALA A 109 -0.92 12.97 23.40
C ALA A 109 -2.43 12.69 23.39
N THR A 110 -2.82 11.65 22.66
CA THR A 110 -4.16 11.07 22.64
C THR A 110 -4.04 9.64 23.15
N VAL A 111 -4.83 9.29 24.15
CA VAL A 111 -4.89 7.95 24.74
C VAL A 111 -6.23 7.33 24.41
N TYR A 112 -6.22 6.06 24.01
CA TYR A 112 -7.40 5.32 23.56
C TYR A 112 -7.86 4.31 24.62
N ASN A 113 -9.14 3.91 24.55
CA ASN A 113 -9.79 2.99 25.49
C ASN A 113 -9.09 1.63 25.59
N GLY A 114 -8.40 1.18 24.53
CA GLY A 114 -7.59 -0.05 24.57
C GLY A 114 -6.28 0.07 25.35
N GLY A 115 -5.94 1.27 25.81
CA GLY A 115 -4.68 1.60 26.47
C GLY A 115 -3.61 2.11 25.51
N SER A 116 -3.76 1.99 24.18
CA SER A 116 -2.82 2.55 23.21
C SER A 116 -2.78 4.10 23.27
N SER A 117 -1.71 4.70 22.77
CA SER A 117 -1.59 6.15 22.72
C SER A 117 -0.82 6.63 21.49
N ALA A 118 -1.28 7.74 20.93
CA ALA A 118 -0.56 8.52 19.93
C ALA A 118 -0.03 9.80 20.57
N MET A 119 1.19 10.23 20.25
CA MET A 119 1.76 11.45 20.83
C MET A 119 2.77 12.10 19.88
N THR A 120 3.10 13.37 20.15
CA THR A 120 4.15 14.07 19.40
C THR A 120 5.54 13.54 19.76
N ASN A 121 6.51 13.66 18.84
CA ASN A 121 7.89 13.25 19.09
C ASN A 121 8.51 13.97 20.29
N ALA A 122 8.17 15.24 20.50
CA ALA A 122 8.63 16.02 21.65
C ALA A 122 8.07 15.46 22.97
N ALA A 123 6.79 15.10 22.99
CA ALA A 123 6.17 14.45 24.15
C ALA A 123 6.79 13.08 24.44
N ALA A 124 6.99 12.26 23.40
CA ALA A 124 7.65 10.96 23.52
C ALA A 124 9.08 11.09 24.08
N GLY A 125 9.84 12.08 23.60
CA GLY A 125 11.18 12.36 24.11
C GLY A 125 11.21 12.76 25.58
N LYS A 126 10.22 13.52 26.06
CA LYS A 126 10.10 13.91 27.48
C LYS A 126 9.64 12.77 28.39
N ILE A 127 8.70 11.94 27.92
CA ILE A 127 8.19 10.78 28.67
C ILE A 127 9.29 9.73 28.81
N GLY A 128 10.09 9.51 27.77
CA GLY A 128 11.21 8.57 27.80
C GLY A 128 10.75 7.12 27.96
N LYS A 129 11.43 6.38 28.85
CA LYS A 129 11.16 4.95 29.11
C LYS A 129 10.11 4.75 30.20
N LEU A 130 8.90 5.28 29.98
CA LEU A 130 7.79 4.97 30.87
C LEU A 130 7.33 3.53 30.59
N GLU A 131 7.49 2.66 31.57
CA GLU A 131 7.04 1.27 31.50
C GLU A 131 5.64 1.14 32.08
N ASP A 132 4.76 0.45 31.36
CA ASP A 132 3.42 0.17 31.84
C ASP A 132 3.47 -0.76 33.06
N PRO A 133 2.59 -0.56 34.05
CA PRO A 133 2.45 -1.47 35.16
C PRO A 133 1.97 -2.85 34.66
N PRO A 134 2.55 -3.95 35.16
CA PRO A 134 2.17 -5.28 34.73
C PRO A 134 0.71 -5.56 35.07
N GLY A 135 -0.02 -6.16 34.11
CA GLY A 135 -1.40 -6.59 34.30
C GLY A 135 -2.46 -5.50 34.11
N LEU A 136 -2.09 -4.24 33.88
CA LEU A 136 -3.05 -3.21 33.44
C LEU A 136 -3.31 -3.34 31.94
N VAL A 137 -4.59 -3.28 31.57
CA VAL A 137 -5.07 -3.31 30.17
C VAL A 137 -6.29 -2.40 30.04
N GLY A 138 -6.68 -2.08 28.80
CA GLY A 138 -7.94 -1.37 28.53
C GLY A 138 -8.00 0.02 29.18
N PRO A 139 -9.20 0.47 29.60
CA PRO A 139 -9.41 1.80 30.17
C PRO A 139 -8.61 2.09 31.44
N ASP A 140 -8.32 1.08 32.27
CA ASP A 140 -7.48 1.29 33.45
C ASP A 140 -6.04 1.65 33.05
N LEU A 141 -5.50 0.96 32.04
CA LEU A 141 -4.19 1.31 31.46
C LEU A 141 -4.24 2.70 30.80
N ALA A 142 -5.32 3.00 30.08
CA ALA A 142 -5.51 4.30 29.44
C ALA A 142 -5.51 5.45 30.46
N GLN A 143 -6.20 5.27 31.59
CA GLN A 143 -6.21 6.23 32.68
C GLN A 143 -4.81 6.41 33.26
N TRP A 144 -4.15 5.29 33.61
CA TRP A 144 -2.80 5.33 34.17
C TRP A 144 -1.83 6.08 33.24
N ARG A 145 -1.89 5.84 31.93
CA ARG A 145 -1.07 6.54 30.94
C ARG A 145 -1.40 8.02 30.87
N ALA A 146 -2.69 8.38 30.78
CA ALA A 146 -3.11 9.78 30.70
C ALA A 146 -2.60 10.58 31.90
N ASP A 147 -2.76 10.05 33.11
CA ASP A 147 -2.32 10.68 34.35
C ASP A 147 -0.79 10.83 34.40
N ASN A 148 -0.05 9.80 33.98
CA ASN A 148 1.42 9.85 33.96
C ASN A 148 1.95 10.79 32.87
N TYR A 149 1.34 10.81 31.69
CA TYR A 149 1.71 11.72 30.61
C TYR A 149 1.48 13.17 31.04
N ALA A 150 0.32 13.50 31.62
CA ALA A 150 0.07 14.85 32.13
C ALA A 150 1.10 15.25 33.21
N ARG A 151 1.39 14.35 34.16
CA ARG A 151 2.39 14.58 35.21
C ARG A 151 3.80 14.82 34.66
N LEU A 152 4.24 14.02 33.68
CA LEU A 152 5.60 14.11 33.12
C LEU A 152 5.75 15.29 32.15
N LEU A 153 4.68 15.64 31.44
CA LEU A 153 4.69 16.71 30.45
C LEU A 153 4.33 18.08 31.04
N GLY A 154 3.85 18.12 32.29
CA GLY A 154 3.33 19.34 32.91
C GLY A 154 1.99 19.81 32.30
N GLY A 155 1.20 18.85 31.80
CA GLY A 155 -0.05 19.10 31.11
C GLY A 155 -1.30 18.79 31.94
N THR A 156 -2.46 18.87 31.29
CA THR A 156 -3.76 18.49 31.84
C THR A 156 -4.38 17.34 31.04
N VAL A 157 -5.13 16.48 31.71
CA VAL A 157 -5.90 15.42 31.08
C VAL A 157 -7.31 15.93 30.80
N GLU A 158 -7.74 15.83 29.54
CA GLU A 158 -9.11 16.07 29.10
C GLU A 158 -9.75 14.73 28.71
N LYS A 159 -10.70 14.26 29.53
CA LYS A 159 -11.39 13.00 29.27
C LYS A 159 -12.38 13.16 28.12
N ALA A 160 -12.35 12.24 27.16
CA ALA A 160 -13.22 12.28 25.99
C ALA A 160 -14.64 11.79 26.33
N PRO A 161 -15.68 12.26 25.61
CA PRO A 161 -17.05 11.75 25.77
C PRO A 161 -17.19 10.27 25.37
N THR A 162 -16.23 9.74 24.62
CA THR A 162 -16.12 8.34 24.18
C THR A 162 -15.38 7.45 25.17
N ALA A 163 -14.93 8.01 26.30
CA ALA A 163 -14.24 7.24 27.33
C ALA A 163 -15.17 6.22 27.97
N ILE A 164 -14.79 4.94 27.92
CA ILE A 164 -15.53 3.86 28.56
C ILE A 164 -14.84 3.41 29.85
N THR A 165 -15.58 2.70 30.69
CA THR A 165 -15.06 2.08 31.92
C THR A 165 -14.45 0.71 31.64
N GLN A 166 -13.61 0.21 32.55
CA GLN A 166 -13.02 -1.12 32.44
C GLN A 166 -14.06 -2.23 32.27
N SER A 167 -15.20 -2.12 32.93
CA SER A 167 -16.30 -3.10 32.83
C SER A 167 -17.06 -3.05 31.51
N GLN A 168 -17.01 -1.92 30.79
CA GLN A 168 -17.58 -1.78 29.45
C GLN A 168 -16.60 -2.20 28.36
N TRP A 169 -15.31 -2.28 28.68
CA TRP A 169 -14.27 -2.65 27.73
C TRP A 169 -14.23 -4.15 27.53
N THR A 170 -14.22 -4.55 26.26
CA THR A 170 -14.01 -5.94 25.86
C THR A 170 -12.66 -6.01 25.14
N PRO A 171 -11.71 -6.85 25.60
CA PRO A 171 -10.49 -7.09 24.87
C PRO A 171 -10.80 -7.52 23.44
N ARG A 172 -10.05 -7.01 22.47
CA ARG A 172 -10.14 -7.56 21.13
C ARG A 172 -9.52 -8.95 21.13
N GLU A 173 -10.22 -9.87 20.48
CA GLU A 173 -9.66 -11.18 20.17
C GLU A 173 -8.37 -10.97 19.37
N SER A 174 -7.26 -11.35 19.99
CA SER A 174 -5.99 -11.46 19.29
C SER A 174 -6.14 -12.68 18.40
N THR A 175 -6.17 -12.52 17.08
CA THR A 175 -6.18 -13.66 16.17
C THR A 175 -4.81 -14.34 16.19
N SER A 176 -4.49 -15.05 17.26
CA SER A 176 -3.44 -16.07 17.24
C SER A 176 -4.01 -17.30 16.54
N THR A 177 -4.27 -17.17 15.23
CA THR A 177 -4.76 -18.29 14.46
C THR A 177 -3.64 -19.31 14.36
N THR A 178 -3.74 -20.37 15.16
CA THR A 178 -2.88 -21.54 15.00
C THR A 178 -3.48 -22.36 13.87
N TYR A 179 -2.81 -22.38 12.73
CA TYR A 179 -3.26 -23.14 11.57
C TYR A 179 -2.85 -24.61 11.70
N SER A 180 -3.77 -25.53 11.40
CA SER A 180 -3.45 -26.95 11.31
C SER A 180 -2.55 -27.23 10.10
N ARG A 181 -1.84 -28.37 10.12
CA ARG A 181 -1.01 -28.80 8.97
C ARG A 181 -1.84 -28.89 7.69
N GLU A 182 -3.05 -29.41 7.79
CA GLU A 182 -4.00 -29.56 6.68
C GLU A 182 -4.40 -28.19 6.11
N GLN A 183 -4.63 -27.19 6.97
CA GLN A 183 -4.93 -25.83 6.54
C GLN A 183 -3.75 -25.18 5.82
N LEU A 184 -2.53 -25.34 6.33
CA LEU A 184 -1.32 -24.83 5.68
C LEU A 184 -1.08 -25.50 4.33
N ASP A 185 -1.28 -26.82 4.26
CA ASP A 185 -1.11 -27.57 3.02
C ASP A 185 -2.16 -27.15 1.97
N ALA A 186 -3.42 -27.01 2.36
CA ALA A 186 -4.50 -26.53 1.49
C ALA A 186 -4.27 -25.10 1.02
N ALA A 187 -3.84 -24.20 1.91
CA ALA A 187 -3.51 -22.81 1.59
C ALA A 187 -2.36 -22.70 0.59
N PHE A 188 -1.32 -23.52 0.77
CA PHE A 188 -0.20 -23.53 -0.17
C PHE A 188 -0.64 -23.99 -1.56
N GLN A 189 -1.50 -25.00 -1.66
CA GLN A 189 -2.06 -25.46 -2.93
C GLN A 189 -2.94 -24.39 -3.58
N ALA A 190 -3.80 -23.72 -2.79
CA ALA A 190 -4.63 -22.63 -3.27
C ALA A 190 -3.80 -21.45 -3.80
N MET A 191 -2.74 -21.07 -3.08
CA MET A 191 -1.80 -20.03 -3.51
C MET A 191 -1.12 -20.38 -4.84
N LEU A 192 -0.68 -21.63 -5.02
CA LEU A 192 -0.09 -22.06 -6.28
C LEU A 192 -1.11 -22.00 -7.43
N ALA A 193 -2.34 -22.46 -7.21
CA ALA A 193 -3.40 -22.40 -8.21
C ALA A 193 -3.76 -20.95 -8.60
N GLU A 194 -3.86 -20.05 -7.62
CA GLU A 194 -4.09 -18.63 -7.85
C GLU A 194 -2.96 -17.99 -8.68
N SER A 195 -1.71 -18.30 -8.36
CA SER A 195 -0.55 -17.79 -9.11
C SER A 195 -0.56 -18.24 -10.57
N GLN A 196 -0.95 -19.49 -10.85
CA GLN A 196 -1.06 -20.02 -12.21
C GLN A 196 -2.18 -19.32 -12.98
N ASN A 197 -3.34 -19.11 -12.35
CA ASN A 197 -4.44 -18.37 -12.94
C ASN A 197 -4.04 -16.92 -13.27
N ALA A 198 -3.32 -16.25 -12.36
CA ALA A 198 -2.83 -14.89 -12.59
C ALA A 198 -1.82 -14.81 -13.76
N ILE A 199 -0.93 -15.80 -13.90
CA ILE A 199 -0.01 -15.90 -15.03
C ILE A 199 -0.77 -16.10 -16.35
N ALA A 200 -1.76 -17.01 -16.37
CA ALA A 200 -2.57 -17.28 -17.55
C ALA A 200 -3.38 -16.04 -18.00
N GLN A 201 -3.94 -15.29 -17.06
CA GLN A 201 -4.62 -14.02 -17.35
C GLN A 201 -3.67 -12.97 -17.93
N ARG A 202 -2.46 -12.83 -17.36
CA ARG A 202 -1.45 -11.91 -17.87
C ARG A 202 -1.02 -12.29 -19.30
N GLN A 203 -0.71 -13.56 -19.55
CA GLN A 203 -0.38 -14.02 -20.91
C GLN A 203 -1.50 -13.77 -21.91
N SER A 204 -2.75 -13.98 -21.51
CA SER A 204 -3.93 -13.71 -22.34
C SER A 204 -4.06 -12.22 -22.67
N SER A 205 -3.82 -11.34 -21.70
CA SER A 205 -3.82 -9.89 -21.93
C SER A 205 -2.70 -9.46 -22.90
N TYR A 206 -1.49 -10.00 -22.77
CA TYR A 206 -0.39 -9.71 -23.71
C TYR A 206 -0.69 -10.20 -25.13
N LEU A 207 -1.27 -11.40 -25.28
CA LEU A 207 -1.66 -11.93 -26.59
C LEU A 207 -2.84 -11.17 -27.21
N ALA A 208 -3.80 -10.71 -26.39
CA ALA A 208 -4.89 -9.86 -26.84
C ALA A 208 -4.41 -8.48 -27.31
N SER A 209 -3.47 -7.84 -26.60
CA SER A 209 -2.84 -6.59 -27.02
C SER A 209 -2.01 -6.74 -28.30
N ARG A 210 -1.47 -7.94 -28.57
CA ARG A 210 -0.73 -8.23 -29.82
C ARG A 210 -1.64 -8.47 -31.03
N LYS A 211 -2.95 -8.67 -30.82
CA LYS A 211 -3.93 -9.02 -31.86
C LYS A 211 -4.70 -7.82 -32.43
N GLN A 212 -4.41 -6.57 -32.06
CA GLN A 212 -4.87 -5.41 -32.83
C GLN A 212 -4.02 -5.30 -34.11
N PRO A 213 -4.56 -5.63 -35.31
CA PRO A 213 -3.83 -5.49 -36.55
C PRO A 213 -3.79 -4.00 -36.89
N GLY A 214 -2.59 -3.42 -36.84
CA GLY A 214 -2.34 -2.13 -37.48
C GLY A 214 -2.58 -2.27 -38.98
N THR A 215 -3.46 -1.42 -39.50
CA THR A 215 -3.78 -1.22 -40.91
C THR A 215 -2.52 -1.24 -41.78
N SER A 216 -2.49 -2.15 -42.76
CA SER A 216 -1.45 -2.27 -43.78
C SER A 216 -1.21 -0.93 -44.47
N ALA A 217 0.01 -0.38 -44.34
CA ALA A 217 0.47 0.70 -45.22
C ALA A 217 0.98 0.06 -46.52
N ASP A 218 0.28 0.38 -47.59
CA ASP A 218 0.58 0.10 -48.98
C ASP A 218 1.95 0.70 -49.36
N LEU A 219 2.87 -0.14 -49.84
CA LEU A 219 4.13 0.27 -50.46
C LEU A 219 4.04 -0.11 -51.93
N SER A 220 3.62 0.84 -52.77
CA SER A 220 3.74 0.75 -54.22
C SER A 220 4.77 1.78 -54.70
N ALA A 221 5.64 1.29 -55.57
CA ALA A 221 6.87 1.89 -56.11
C ALA A 221 6.65 3.11 -57.02
#